data_AF-A0A1B2DWK9-F1
#
_entry.id   AF-A0A1B2DWK9-F1
#
_cell.length_a   1.000
_cell.length_b   1.000
_cell.length_c   1.000
_cell.angle_alpha   90.00
_cell.angle_beta   90.00
_cell.angle_gamma   90.00
#
_symmetry.space_group_name_H-M   'P 1'
#
loop_
_entity.id
_entity.type
_entity.pdbx_description
1 polymer ?
#
loop_
_entity_poly.entity_id
_entity_poly.type
_entity_poly.pdbx_seq_one_letter_code
_entity_poly.pdbx_strand_id
1 'polypeptide(L)'
;MNITEEERFHFRLIPAEQIRGGVVCFLFILLIPALVTLASPMMSPYFYAACAIWVLMLLWGIGIGSNPYRSEVAFVLFMGVFGLALAFTCQIAVLKMMYDLAGLTGIGYGASSLGVMALLFGVFYMLHFRALQKGAYQSMERKGGAGKAGKAALLCAGIGYAAYYIAVAVIGDIGSFVMGMAAFTVLLVLGIYMAVVFIHRYLFIRQHMDKLKAHYPVLGLPKEQRTAAHLTRMNGGTGQQQAQRTRKKRRGSR
;
A
#
# COMPACT_ATOMS: atom_id res chain seq x y z
N MET A 1 -1.02 3.23 -29.87
CA MET A 1 0.30 3.18 -29.21
C MET A 1 0.26 1.98 -28.29
N ASN A 2 1.05 0.94 -28.56
CA ASN A 2 1.05 -0.28 -27.75
C ASN A 2 1.85 0.00 -26.48
N ILE A 3 1.16 -0.09 -25.34
CA ILE A 3 1.72 0.12 -24.00
C ILE A 3 2.39 -1.18 -23.60
N THR A 4 3.66 -1.13 -23.22
CA THR A 4 4.41 -2.29 -22.74
C THR A 4 3.78 -2.81 -21.43
N GLU A 5 3.83 -4.11 -21.16
CA GLU A 5 3.18 -4.68 -19.95
C GLU A 5 3.77 -4.13 -18.63
N GLU A 6 5.05 -3.74 -18.61
CA GLU A 6 5.64 -2.99 -17.49
C GLU A 6 4.94 -1.67 -17.21
N GLU A 7 4.63 -0.91 -18.27
CA GLU A 7 3.86 0.31 -18.15
C GLU A 7 2.44 0.00 -17.63
N ARG A 8 1.85 -1.13 -18.01
CA ARG A 8 0.53 -1.57 -17.53
C ARG A 8 0.55 -1.91 -16.03
N PHE A 9 1.60 -2.56 -15.52
CA PHE A 9 1.76 -2.85 -14.08
C PHE A 9 1.92 -1.55 -13.27
N HIS A 10 2.80 -0.65 -13.72
CA HIS A 10 3.03 0.61 -13.03
C HIS A 10 1.83 1.56 -13.10
N PHE A 11 1.03 1.53 -14.19
CA PHE A 11 -0.13 2.39 -14.40
C PHE A 11 -1.47 1.88 -13.84
N ARG A 12 -1.50 0.76 -13.07
CA ARG A 12 -2.71 0.34 -12.31
C ARG A 12 -2.99 1.25 -11.11
N LEU A 13 -3.53 2.44 -11.37
CA LEU A 13 -3.94 3.36 -10.31
C LEU A 13 -5.12 2.77 -9.54
N ILE A 14 -5.15 3.02 -8.24
CA ILE A 14 -6.29 2.66 -7.39
C ILE A 14 -7.42 3.64 -7.74
N PRO A 15 -8.65 3.15 -8.00
CA PRO A 15 -9.76 4.03 -8.38
C PRO A 15 -10.03 5.08 -7.30
N ALA A 16 -10.27 6.33 -7.73
CA ALA A 16 -10.48 7.45 -6.82
C ALA A 16 -11.59 7.23 -5.77
N GLU A 17 -12.62 6.43 -6.09
CA GLU A 17 -13.67 6.09 -5.12
C GLU A 17 -13.13 5.33 -3.90
N GLN A 18 -12.09 4.51 -4.07
CA GLN A 18 -11.52 3.69 -3.00
C GLN A 18 -10.45 4.43 -2.18
N ILE A 19 -9.98 5.59 -2.63
CA ILE A 19 -8.91 6.35 -1.95
C ILE A 19 -9.33 6.74 -0.53
N ARG A 20 -10.55 7.26 -0.33
CA ARG A 20 -11.02 7.68 1.00
C ARG A 20 -11.09 6.52 1.99
N GLY A 21 -11.70 5.41 1.57
CA GLY A 21 -11.77 4.20 2.41
C GLY A 21 -10.40 3.59 2.66
N GLY A 22 -9.51 3.61 1.65
CA GLY A 22 -8.13 3.17 1.77
C GLY A 22 -7.37 3.97 2.81
N VAL A 23 -7.36 5.31 2.71
CA VAL A 23 -6.70 6.20 3.68
C VAL A 23 -7.17 5.90 5.11
N VAL A 24 -8.49 5.79 5.33
CA VAL A 24 -9.05 5.48 6.66
C VAL A 24 -8.56 4.11 7.16
N CYS A 25 -8.65 3.07 6.32
CA CYS A 25 -8.19 1.72 6.66
C CYS A 25 -6.70 1.69 7.04
N PHE A 26 -5.85 2.37 6.26
CA PHE A 26 -4.42 2.46 6.55
C PHE A 26 -4.14 3.18 7.86
N LEU A 27 -4.82 4.29 8.15
CA LEU A 27 -4.68 5.00 9.42
C LEU A 27 -5.10 4.14 10.62
N PHE A 28 -6.13 3.29 10.48
CA PHE A 28 -6.50 2.30 11.50
C PHE A 28 -5.41 1.24 11.69
N ILE A 29 -4.81 0.73 10.61
CA ILE A 29 -3.71 -0.24 10.70
C ILE A 29 -2.50 0.37 11.42
N LEU A 30 -2.17 1.64 11.14
CA LEU A 30 -1.08 2.36 11.81
C LEU A 30 -1.38 2.62 13.30
N LEU A 31 -2.65 2.71 13.66
CA LEU A 31 -3.07 2.92 15.04
C LEU A 31 -2.73 1.69 15.92
N ILE A 32 -2.76 0.47 15.38
CA ILE A 32 -2.49 -0.77 16.14
C ILE A 32 -1.11 -0.75 16.83
N PRO A 33 0.03 -0.58 16.13
CA PRO A 33 1.34 -0.48 16.80
C PRO A 33 1.47 0.78 17.64
N ALA A 34 0.80 1.88 17.29
CA ALA A 34 0.80 3.09 18.11
C ALA A 34 0.10 2.85 19.47
N LEU A 35 -1.00 2.09 19.51
CA LEU A 35 -1.70 1.77 20.76
C LEU A 35 -0.84 0.97 21.74
N VAL A 36 0.04 0.09 21.24
CA VAL A 36 0.98 -0.64 22.11
C VAL A 36 1.94 0.30 22.82
N THR A 37 2.21 1.48 22.26
CA THR A 37 3.05 2.47 22.95
C THR A 37 2.39 3.12 24.18
N LEU A 38 1.07 2.95 24.36
CA LEU A 38 0.37 3.34 25.60
C LEU A 38 0.51 2.32 26.74
N ALA A 39 1.11 1.14 26.50
CA ALA A 39 1.38 0.21 27.57
C ALA A 39 2.24 0.85 28.67
N SER A 40 2.04 0.44 29.92
CA SER A 40 2.81 0.97 31.06
C SER A 40 4.32 0.80 30.81
N PRO A 41 5.16 1.82 31.07
CA PRO A 41 4.82 3.16 31.54
C PRO A 41 4.14 3.99 30.44
N MET A 42 2.99 4.57 30.78
CA MET A 42 2.27 5.49 29.90
C MET A 42 3.08 6.77 29.67
N MET A 43 2.90 7.42 28.51
CA MET A 43 3.56 8.69 28.17
C MET A 43 5.09 8.60 28.05
N SER A 44 5.61 7.44 27.61
CA SER A 44 7.03 7.26 27.32
C SER A 44 7.45 7.99 26.03
N PRO A 45 8.76 8.26 25.79
CA PRO A 45 9.22 8.87 24.54
C PRO A 45 8.79 8.11 23.29
N TYR A 46 8.63 6.79 23.39
CA TYR A 46 8.10 5.92 22.33
C TYR A 46 6.67 6.30 21.93
N PHE A 47 5.82 6.66 22.90
CA PHE A 47 4.45 7.12 22.64
C PHE A 47 4.43 8.43 21.86
N TYR A 48 5.21 9.43 22.29
CA TYR A 48 5.26 10.71 21.58
C TYR A 48 5.78 10.57 20.15
N ALA A 49 6.78 9.71 19.94
CA ALA A 49 7.31 9.43 18.60
C ALA A 49 6.26 8.75 17.70
N ALA A 50 5.55 7.72 18.20
CA ALA A 50 4.48 7.06 17.47
C ALA A 50 3.31 7.99 17.16
N CYS A 51 2.90 8.81 18.12
CA CYS A 51 1.85 9.82 17.94
C CYS A 51 2.24 10.87 16.90
N ALA A 52 3.49 11.36 16.91
CA ALA A 52 3.96 12.31 15.92
C ALA A 52 3.85 11.74 14.49
N ILE A 53 4.31 10.49 14.29
CA ILE A 53 4.17 9.80 12.99
C ILE A 53 2.70 9.65 12.60
N TRP A 54 1.85 9.23 13.54
CA TRP A 54 0.43 9.04 13.28
C TRP A 54 -0.28 10.35 12.90
N VAL A 55 -0.02 11.45 13.62
CA VAL A 55 -0.61 12.77 13.33
C VAL A 55 -0.15 13.30 11.97
N LEU A 56 1.14 13.15 11.62
CA LEU A 56 1.64 13.54 10.30
C LEU A 56 0.92 12.78 9.18
N MET A 57 0.76 11.46 9.34
CA MET A 57 0.04 10.63 8.38
C MET A 57 -1.46 10.97 8.31
N LEU A 58 -2.07 11.31 9.44
CA LEU A 58 -3.47 11.74 9.52
C LEU A 58 -3.68 13.04 8.72
N LEU A 59 -2.86 14.05 8.96
CA LEU A 59 -2.95 15.35 8.28
C LEU A 59 -2.74 15.19 6.77
N TRP A 60 -1.78 14.36 6.35
CA TRP A 60 -1.57 14.07 4.93
C TRP A 60 -2.75 13.30 4.33
N GLY A 61 -3.28 12.31 5.06
CA GLY A 61 -4.45 11.54 4.67
C GLY A 61 -5.68 12.43 4.44
N ILE A 62 -5.92 13.42 5.31
CA ILE A 62 -6.99 14.42 5.15
C ILE A 62 -6.80 15.22 3.85
N GLY A 63 -5.57 15.68 3.58
CA GLY A 63 -5.25 16.41 2.35
C GLY A 63 -5.58 15.62 1.08
N ILE A 64 -5.24 14.33 1.05
CA ILE A 64 -5.53 13.44 -0.08
C ILE A 64 -7.03 13.10 -0.17
N GLY A 65 -7.68 12.88 0.98
CA GLY A 65 -9.10 12.53 1.07
C GLY A 65 -10.04 13.67 0.64
N SER A 66 -9.61 14.92 0.80
CA SER A 66 -10.37 16.10 0.37
C SER A 66 -10.64 16.08 -1.14
N ASN A 67 -9.62 15.79 -1.96
CA ASN A 67 -9.76 15.72 -3.41
C ASN A 67 -9.15 14.42 -4.00
N PRO A 68 -9.88 13.29 -3.93
CA PRO A 68 -9.36 11.99 -4.33
C PRO A 68 -9.12 11.88 -5.85
N TYR A 69 -9.95 12.53 -6.66
CA TYR A 69 -9.85 12.47 -8.14
C TYR A 69 -8.64 13.19 -8.71
N ARG A 70 -8.13 14.21 -8.00
CA ARG A 70 -6.88 14.91 -8.35
C ARG A 70 -5.65 14.24 -7.75
N SER A 71 -5.83 13.44 -6.70
CA SER A 71 -4.75 12.92 -5.86
C SER A 71 -4.39 11.45 -6.13
N GLU A 72 -4.84 10.85 -7.24
CA GLU A 72 -4.57 9.42 -7.55
C GLU A 72 -3.07 9.09 -7.59
N VAL A 73 -2.25 9.98 -8.18
CA VAL A 73 -0.79 9.80 -8.21
C VAL A 73 -0.16 10.09 -6.84
N ALA A 74 -0.66 11.10 -6.12
CA ALA A 74 -0.22 11.41 -4.76
C ALA A 74 -0.56 10.28 -3.77
N PHE A 75 -1.66 9.54 -4.02
CA PHE A 75 -2.05 8.39 -3.21
C PHE A 75 -1.07 7.22 -3.38
N VAL A 76 -0.48 7.03 -4.56
CA VAL A 76 0.61 6.04 -4.75
C VAL A 76 1.82 6.38 -3.87
N LEU A 77 2.18 7.67 -3.78
CA LEU A 77 3.24 8.11 -2.86
C LEU A 77 2.83 7.90 -1.40
N PHE A 78 1.59 8.25 -1.05
CA PHE A 78 1.05 8.05 0.30
C PHE A 78 1.14 6.59 0.73
N MET A 79 0.85 5.63 -0.14
CA MET A 79 1.01 4.20 0.15
C MET A 79 2.46 3.81 0.49
N GLY A 80 3.43 4.41 -0.21
CA GLY A 80 4.84 4.17 0.06
C GLY A 80 5.31 4.80 1.37
N VAL A 81 4.93 6.06 1.61
CA VAL A 81 5.24 6.76 2.87
C VAL A 81 4.53 6.11 4.05
N PHE A 82 3.30 5.64 3.86
CA PHE A 82 2.58 4.84 4.85
C PHE A 82 3.33 3.57 5.22
N GLY A 83 3.91 2.86 4.24
CA GLY A 83 4.75 1.70 4.51
C GLY A 83 5.94 2.02 5.42
N LEU A 84 6.62 3.16 5.18
CA LEU A 84 7.69 3.64 6.07
C LEU A 84 7.15 3.97 7.46
N ALA A 85 6.08 4.77 7.54
CA ALA A 85 5.45 5.16 8.80
C ALA A 85 5.06 3.93 9.63
N LEU A 86 4.48 2.91 8.99
CA LEU A 86 4.12 1.64 9.62
C LEU A 86 5.35 0.90 10.14
N ALA A 87 6.40 0.79 9.33
CA ALA A 87 7.65 0.12 9.72
C ALA A 87 8.31 0.82 10.92
N PHE A 88 8.42 2.14 10.90
CA PHE A 88 8.96 2.92 12.02
C PHE A 88 8.10 2.81 13.28
N THR A 89 6.77 2.87 13.15
CA THR A 89 5.87 2.76 14.30
C THR A 89 5.93 1.35 14.91
N CYS A 90 6.02 0.31 14.08
CA CYS A 90 6.25 -1.07 14.55
C CYS A 90 7.61 -1.20 15.24
N GLN A 91 8.67 -0.59 14.71
CA GLN A 91 9.99 -0.58 15.33
C GLN A 91 9.95 0.08 16.72
N ILE A 92 9.28 1.24 16.83
CA ILE A 92 9.09 1.96 18.09
C ILE A 92 8.33 1.08 19.10
N ALA A 93 7.27 0.39 18.66
CA ALA A 93 6.52 -0.53 19.51
C ALA A 93 7.37 -1.70 20.02
N VAL A 94 8.16 -2.33 19.14
CA VAL A 94 9.10 -3.41 19.52
C VAL A 94 10.16 -2.91 20.50
N LEU A 95 10.74 -1.74 20.25
CA LEU A 95 11.70 -1.13 21.18
C LEU A 95 11.09 -0.88 22.55
N LYS A 96 9.87 -0.31 22.61
CA LYS A 96 9.18 -0.14 23.89
C LYS A 96 8.96 -1.47 24.60
N MET A 97 8.48 -2.50 23.88
CA MET A 97 8.28 -3.84 24.45
C MET A 97 9.58 -4.44 25.01
N MET A 98 10.72 -4.17 24.38
CA MET A 98 12.01 -4.71 24.83
C MET A 98 12.62 -3.93 26.00
N TYR A 99 12.59 -2.60 25.94
CA TYR A 99 13.18 -1.75 26.98
C TYR A 99 12.28 -1.65 28.22
N ASP A 100 11.00 -1.31 28.03
CA ASP A 100 10.09 -1.02 29.14
C ASP A 100 9.44 -2.29 29.71
N LEU A 101 9.11 -3.29 28.86
CA LEU A 101 8.37 -4.48 29.30
C LEU A 101 9.26 -5.70 29.57
N ALA A 102 10.32 -5.91 28.78
CA ALA A 102 11.28 -6.98 29.00
C ALA A 102 12.50 -6.55 29.85
N GLY A 103 12.62 -5.27 30.21
CA GLY A 103 13.64 -4.77 31.13
C GLY A 103 15.06 -4.77 30.58
N LEU A 104 15.24 -4.77 29.25
CA LEU A 104 16.57 -4.59 28.66
C LEU A 104 17.07 -3.16 28.97
N THR A 105 18.28 -3.04 29.49
CA THR A 105 18.88 -1.73 29.83
C THR A 105 20.00 -1.31 28.88
N GLY A 106 20.47 -2.23 28.03
CA GLY A 106 21.59 -1.99 27.11
C GLY A 106 21.19 -1.23 25.85
N ILE A 107 21.92 -0.15 25.52
CA ILE A 107 21.75 0.61 24.27
C ILE A 107 22.05 -0.22 23.01
N GLY A 108 22.82 -1.30 23.15
CA GLY A 108 23.24 -2.18 22.06
C GLY A 108 22.07 -2.83 21.31
N TYR A 109 20.95 -3.12 21.99
CA TYR A 109 19.75 -3.67 21.34
C TYR A 109 19.07 -2.65 20.42
N GLY A 110 18.96 -1.40 20.86
CA GLY A 110 18.40 -0.31 20.06
C GLY A 110 19.22 -0.04 18.81
N ALA A 111 20.55 0.05 18.96
CA ALA A 111 21.45 0.24 17.84
C ALA A 111 21.44 -0.94 16.86
N SER A 112 21.48 -2.18 17.37
CA SER A 112 21.48 -3.38 16.51
C SER A 112 20.15 -3.58 15.78
N SER A 113 19.01 -3.34 16.45
CA SER A 113 17.69 -3.45 15.82
C SER A 113 17.45 -2.41 14.73
N LEU A 114 17.91 -1.16 14.93
CA LEU A 114 17.92 -0.14 13.87
C LEU A 114 18.85 -0.53 12.71
N GLY A 115 20.02 -1.09 13.01
CA GLY A 115 20.93 -1.62 12.00
C GLY A 115 20.31 -2.73 11.17
N VAL A 116 19.59 -3.67 11.81
CA VAL A 116 18.86 -4.75 11.13
C VAL A 116 17.72 -4.19 10.27
N MET A 117 16.96 -3.21 10.76
CA MET A 117 15.92 -2.55 9.97
C MET A 117 16.49 -1.87 8.72
N ALA A 118 17.62 -1.16 8.85
CA ALA A 118 18.30 -0.53 7.73
C ALA A 118 18.86 -1.55 6.73
N LEU A 119 19.43 -2.66 7.21
CA LEU A 119 19.91 -3.75 6.37
C LEU A 119 18.76 -4.40 5.61
N LEU A 120 17.65 -4.71 6.28
CA LEU A 120 16.43 -5.23 5.66
C LEU A 120 15.93 -4.28 4.57
N PHE A 121 15.87 -2.98 4.85
CA PHE A 121 15.49 -1.98 3.87
C PHE A 121 16.41 -2.02 2.63
N GLY A 122 17.73 -2.07 2.83
CA GLY A 122 18.71 -2.18 1.75
C GLY A 122 18.58 -3.47 0.93
N VAL A 123 18.36 -4.61 1.59
CA VAL A 123 18.16 -5.91 0.93
C VAL A 123 16.87 -5.90 0.11
N PHE A 124 15.75 -5.43 0.68
CA PHE A 124 14.49 -5.32 -0.05
C PHE A 124 14.62 -4.37 -1.24
N TYR A 125 15.32 -3.25 -1.08
CA TYR A 125 15.59 -2.32 -2.18
C TYR A 125 16.39 -3.00 -3.30
N MET A 126 17.49 -3.68 -2.96
CA MET A 126 18.32 -4.39 -3.93
C MET A 126 17.55 -5.53 -4.63
N LEU A 127 16.80 -6.32 -3.87
CA LEU A 127 15.99 -7.42 -4.41
C LEU A 127 14.88 -6.90 -5.32
N HIS A 128 14.21 -5.80 -4.94
CA HIS A 128 13.19 -5.17 -5.77
C HIS A 128 13.78 -4.66 -7.09
N PHE A 129 14.92 -3.96 -7.02
CA PHE A 129 15.62 -3.46 -8.20
C PHE A 129 16.09 -4.60 -9.12
N ARG A 130 16.65 -5.67 -8.56
CA ARG A 130 17.01 -6.88 -9.33
C ARG A 130 15.78 -7.58 -9.93
N ALA A 131 14.66 -7.64 -9.23
CA ALA A 131 13.42 -8.24 -9.73
C ALA A 131 12.82 -7.43 -10.89
N LEU A 132 12.93 -6.10 -10.84
CA LEU A 132 12.58 -5.19 -11.94
C LEU A 132 13.48 -5.40 -13.15
N GLN A 133 14.81 -5.39 -12.97
CA GLN A 133 15.78 -5.60 -14.05
C GLN A 133 15.61 -6.96 -14.76
N LYS A 134 15.18 -8.00 -14.03
CA LYS A 134 14.96 -9.35 -14.56
C LYS A 134 13.57 -9.56 -15.16
N GLY A 135 12.70 -8.55 -15.19
CA GLY A 135 11.32 -8.70 -15.66
C GLY A 135 10.52 -9.73 -14.85
N ALA A 136 10.86 -9.99 -13.59
CA ALA A 136 10.24 -11.06 -12.81
C ALA A 136 8.72 -10.85 -12.62
N TYR A 137 8.28 -9.59 -12.55
CA TYR A 137 6.87 -9.21 -12.56
C TYR A 137 6.17 -9.55 -13.90
N GLN A 138 6.87 -9.47 -15.04
CA GLN A 138 6.37 -9.88 -16.35
C GLN A 138 6.02 -11.38 -16.37
N SER A 139 6.79 -12.20 -15.65
CA SER A 139 6.54 -13.65 -15.53
C SER A 139 5.38 -14.00 -14.58
N MET A 140 5.17 -13.19 -13.53
CA MET A 140 4.08 -13.39 -12.56
C MET A 140 2.73 -12.94 -13.10
N GLU A 141 2.65 -11.82 -13.84
CA GLU A 141 1.41 -11.39 -14.49
C GLU A 141 1.00 -12.30 -15.65
N ARG A 142 1.96 -12.75 -16.46
CA ARG A 142 1.71 -13.70 -17.55
C ARG A 142 1.26 -15.08 -17.06
N LYS A 143 1.58 -15.45 -15.81
CA LYS A 143 1.07 -16.66 -15.14
C LYS A 143 -0.26 -16.45 -14.37
N GLY A 144 -0.89 -15.27 -14.48
CA GLY A 144 -2.32 -15.11 -14.21
C GLY A 144 -2.80 -15.45 -12.80
N GLY A 145 -1.97 -15.27 -11.76
CA GLY A 145 -2.45 -15.42 -10.40
C GLY A 145 -1.39 -15.22 -9.35
N ALA A 146 -1.78 -14.60 -8.23
CA ALA A 146 -1.29 -15.10 -6.95
C ALA A 146 -1.59 -16.60 -6.98
N GLY A 147 -0.56 -17.42 -7.23
CA GLY A 147 -0.73 -18.86 -7.40
C GLY A 147 -1.49 -19.43 -6.21
N LYS A 148 -2.05 -20.64 -6.33
CA LYS A 148 -2.67 -21.35 -5.20
C LYS A 148 -1.87 -21.19 -3.89
N ALA A 149 -0.54 -21.13 -3.98
CA ALA A 149 0.39 -20.81 -2.90
C ALA A 149 0.20 -19.43 -2.23
N GLY A 150 -0.09 -18.35 -2.97
CA GLY A 150 -0.32 -17.00 -2.41
C GLY A 150 -1.67 -16.85 -1.71
N LYS A 151 -2.73 -17.47 -2.27
CA LYS A 151 -4.04 -17.53 -1.60
C LYS A 151 -4.01 -18.47 -0.39
N ALA A 152 -3.32 -19.60 -0.51
CA ALA A 152 -3.06 -20.50 0.61
C ALA A 152 -2.15 -19.85 1.66
N ALA A 153 -1.15 -19.05 1.28
CA ALA A 153 -0.32 -18.30 2.22
C ALA A 153 -1.14 -17.25 2.98
N LEU A 154 -2.09 -16.57 2.33
CA LEU A 154 -2.97 -15.61 2.99
C LEU A 154 -3.97 -16.30 3.94
N LEU A 155 -4.53 -17.44 3.54
CA LEU A 155 -5.41 -18.26 4.38
C LEU A 155 -4.64 -18.91 5.54
N CYS A 156 -3.45 -19.45 5.30
CA CYS A 156 -2.57 -20.00 6.33
C CYS A 156 -2.01 -18.91 7.24
N ALA A 157 -1.79 -17.68 6.75
CA ALA A 157 -1.45 -16.54 7.59
C ALA A 157 -2.64 -16.15 8.47
N GLY A 158 -3.86 -16.12 7.94
CA GLY A 158 -5.07 -15.84 8.71
C GLY A 158 -5.39 -16.91 9.76
N ILE A 159 -5.33 -18.19 9.36
CA ILE A 159 -5.53 -19.35 10.25
C ILE A 159 -4.38 -19.45 11.26
N GLY A 160 -3.15 -19.23 10.82
CA GLY A 160 -1.97 -19.17 11.67
C GLY A 160 -2.10 -18.07 12.72
N TYR A 161 -2.56 -16.87 12.34
CA TYR A 161 -2.80 -15.74 13.23
C TYR A 161 -3.92 -16.02 14.24
N ALA A 162 -5.01 -16.70 13.83
CA ALA A 162 -6.09 -17.07 14.73
C ALA A 162 -5.73 -18.22 15.70
N ALA A 163 -5.15 -19.32 15.18
CA ALA A 163 -4.68 -20.46 15.98
C ALA A 163 -3.61 -20.03 17.00
N TYR A 164 -2.84 -19.03 16.62
CA TYR A 164 -1.86 -18.38 17.44
C TYR A 164 -2.45 -17.56 18.59
N TYR A 165 -3.45 -16.68 18.36
CA TYR A 165 -4.11 -15.98 19.47
C TYR A 165 -4.75 -16.94 20.47
N ILE A 166 -5.27 -18.07 19.98
CA ILE A 166 -5.83 -19.14 20.80
C ILE A 166 -4.72 -19.84 21.61
N ALA A 167 -3.58 -20.16 21.01
CA ALA A 167 -2.43 -20.74 21.71
C ALA A 167 -1.81 -19.77 22.73
N VAL A 168 -1.78 -18.48 22.43
CA VAL A 168 -1.23 -17.42 23.29
C VAL A 168 -2.12 -17.11 24.48
N ALA A 169 -3.44 -17.11 24.29
CA ALA A 169 -4.41 -17.01 25.38
C ALA A 169 -4.24 -18.12 26.44
N VAL A 170 -3.59 -19.23 26.07
CA VAL A 170 -3.41 -20.42 26.92
C VAL A 170 -2.02 -20.47 27.58
N ILE A 171 -1.00 -19.71 27.11
CA ILE A 171 0.41 -19.90 27.52
C ILE A 171 0.98 -18.76 28.42
N GLY A 172 0.21 -17.71 28.73
CA GLY A 172 0.50 -16.77 29.82
C GLY A 172 1.17 -15.44 29.44
N ASP A 173 1.40 -14.57 30.44
CA ASP A 173 1.80 -13.15 30.28
C ASP A 173 3.04 -12.93 29.40
N ILE A 174 4.07 -13.78 29.52
CA ILE A 174 5.32 -13.66 28.75
C ILE A 174 5.12 -14.07 27.28
N GLY A 175 4.25 -15.05 27.03
CA GLY A 175 3.92 -15.49 25.68
C GLY A 175 3.33 -14.35 24.86
N SER A 176 2.42 -13.57 25.44
CA SER A 176 1.77 -12.44 24.75
C SER A 176 2.76 -11.37 24.23
N PHE A 177 3.86 -11.11 24.96
CA PHE A 177 4.87 -10.11 24.58
C PHE A 177 5.74 -10.55 23.41
N VAL A 178 6.29 -11.77 23.48
CA VAL A 178 7.07 -12.38 22.38
C VAL A 178 6.26 -12.39 21.09
N MET A 179 4.97 -12.58 21.27
CA MET A 179 4.01 -12.70 20.21
C MET A 179 3.59 -11.37 19.57
N GLY A 180 3.35 -10.34 20.39
CA GLY A 180 3.21 -8.98 19.88
C GLY A 180 4.44 -8.52 19.09
N MET A 181 5.65 -8.81 19.59
CA MET A 181 6.89 -8.46 18.88
C MET A 181 7.05 -9.18 17.55
N ALA A 182 6.73 -10.47 17.48
CA ALA A 182 6.76 -11.22 16.23
C ALA A 182 5.76 -10.63 15.21
N ALA A 183 4.53 -10.33 15.65
CA ALA A 183 3.51 -9.72 14.79
C ALA A 183 3.93 -8.33 14.27
N PHE A 184 4.50 -7.48 15.12
CA PHE A 184 5.01 -6.18 14.69
C PHE A 184 6.23 -6.27 13.78
N THR A 185 7.06 -7.30 13.95
CA THR A 185 8.19 -7.55 13.05
C THR A 185 7.69 -7.94 11.65
N VAL A 186 6.64 -8.77 11.56
CA VAL A 186 6.00 -9.11 10.27
C VAL A 186 5.38 -7.86 9.63
N LEU A 187 4.65 -7.05 10.40
CA LEU A 187 4.09 -5.79 9.92
C LEU A 187 5.16 -4.79 9.48
N LEU A 188 6.31 -4.76 10.18
CA LEU A 188 7.46 -3.94 9.82
C LEU A 188 8.03 -4.37 8.47
N VAL A 189 8.24 -5.67 8.26
CA VAL A 189 8.72 -6.21 6.98
C VAL A 189 7.74 -5.90 5.85
N LEU A 190 6.43 -6.04 6.11
CA LEU A 190 5.39 -5.64 5.17
C LEU A 190 5.46 -4.13 4.87
N GLY A 191 5.63 -3.29 5.88
CA GLY A 191 5.78 -1.84 5.74
C GLY A 191 6.98 -1.46 4.87
N ILE A 192 8.14 -2.09 5.09
CA ILE A 192 9.35 -1.91 4.27
C ILE A 192 9.08 -2.32 2.81
N TYR A 193 8.46 -3.48 2.59
CA TYR A 193 8.11 -3.93 1.24
C TYR A 193 7.18 -2.93 0.54
N MET A 194 6.13 -2.47 1.22
CA MET A 194 5.20 -1.46 0.69
C MET A 194 5.93 -0.16 0.36
N ALA A 195 6.82 0.31 1.26
CA ALA A 195 7.61 1.51 1.02
C ALA A 195 8.43 1.41 -0.27
N VAL A 196 9.23 0.35 -0.41
CA VAL A 196 10.11 0.16 -1.57
C VAL A 196 9.31 0.10 -2.87
N VAL A 197 8.25 -0.72 -2.91
CA VAL A 197 7.45 -0.93 -4.12
C VAL A 197 6.71 0.35 -4.53
N PHE A 198 6.02 1.01 -3.60
CA PHE A 198 5.15 2.14 -3.93
C PHE A 198 5.92 3.44 -4.14
N ILE A 199 7.03 3.68 -3.43
CA ILE A 199 7.91 4.84 -3.69
C ILE A 199 8.55 4.70 -5.07
N HIS A 200 9.11 3.54 -5.40
CA HIS A 200 9.70 3.31 -6.71
C HIS A 200 8.65 3.47 -7.82
N ARG A 201 7.47 2.89 -7.62
CA ARG A 201 6.35 3.04 -8.55
C ARG A 201 5.93 4.50 -8.76
N TYR A 202 5.89 5.30 -7.69
CA TYR A 202 5.60 6.73 -7.79
C TYR A 202 6.65 7.47 -8.61
N LEU A 203 7.93 7.21 -8.36
CA LEU A 203 9.03 7.83 -9.13
C LEU A 203 8.93 7.48 -10.62
N PHE A 204 8.64 6.22 -10.93
CA PHE A 204 8.44 5.76 -12.31
C PHE A 204 7.26 6.46 -12.99
N ILE A 205 6.12 6.58 -12.29
CA ILE A 205 4.92 7.29 -12.80
C ILE A 205 5.24 8.76 -13.08
N ARG A 206 5.99 9.42 -12.18
CA ARG A 206 6.35 10.83 -12.33
C ARG A 206 7.23 11.07 -13.56
N GLN A 207 8.14 10.13 -13.86
CA GLN A 207 9.01 10.20 -15.04
C GLN A 207 8.28 9.92 -16.36
N HIS A 208 7.19 9.16 -16.35
CA HIS A 208 6.43 8.76 -17.54
C HIS A 208 5.01 9.35 -17.58
N MET A 209 4.85 10.54 -17.03
CA MET A 209 3.53 11.15 -16.82
C MET A 209 2.78 11.44 -18.14
N ASP A 210 3.50 11.74 -19.22
CA ASP A 210 2.90 12.01 -20.53
C ASP A 210 2.29 10.74 -21.15
N LYS A 211 2.97 9.60 -21.00
CA LYS A 211 2.45 8.29 -21.41
C LYS A 211 1.24 7.87 -20.58
N LEU A 212 1.26 8.17 -19.27
CA LEU A 212 0.13 7.90 -18.38
C LEU A 212 -1.09 8.73 -18.77
N LYS A 213 -0.94 10.03 -19.06
CA LYS A 213 -2.03 10.90 -19.53
C LYS A 213 -2.56 10.48 -20.89
N ALA A 214 -1.71 9.99 -21.79
CA ALA A 214 -2.13 9.45 -23.07
C ALA A 214 -3.00 8.18 -22.90
N HIS A 215 -2.71 7.35 -21.88
CA HIS A 215 -3.51 6.15 -21.58
C HIS A 215 -4.77 6.45 -20.76
N TYR A 216 -4.69 7.39 -19.81
CA TYR A 216 -5.80 7.84 -18.97
C TYR A 216 -6.03 9.35 -19.18
N PRO A 217 -6.70 9.77 -20.27
CA PRO A 217 -6.92 11.20 -20.57
C PRO A 217 -7.82 11.90 -19.55
N VAL A 218 -8.57 11.14 -18.75
CA VAL A 218 -9.44 11.65 -17.68
C VAL A 218 -8.76 11.76 -16.31
N LEU A 219 -7.46 11.40 -16.23
CA LEU A 219 -6.67 11.43 -15.01
C LEU A 219 -6.59 12.87 -14.46
N GLY A 220 -6.82 13.04 -13.15
CA GLY A 220 -6.77 14.35 -12.50
C GLY A 220 -7.99 15.27 -12.72
N LEU A 221 -8.94 14.91 -13.59
CA LEU A 221 -10.17 15.69 -13.78
C LEU A 221 -11.13 15.51 -12.58
N PRO A 222 -11.88 16.57 -12.20
CA PRO A 222 -12.97 16.47 -11.24
C PRO A 222 -14.01 15.43 -11.64
N LYS A 223 -14.72 14.87 -10.65
CA LYS A 223 -15.73 13.81 -10.85
C LYS A 223 -16.74 14.15 -11.95
N GLU A 224 -17.26 15.37 -11.94
CA GLU A 224 -18.26 15.85 -12.91
C GLU A 224 -17.76 15.80 -14.35
N GLN A 225 -16.51 16.20 -14.59
CA GLN A 225 -15.90 16.19 -15.92
C GLN A 225 -15.59 14.76 -16.38
N ARG A 226 -15.26 13.84 -15.46
CA ARG A 226 -15.12 12.41 -15.79
C ARG A 226 -16.46 11.79 -16.18
N THR A 227 -17.52 12.09 -15.42
CA THR A 227 -18.87 11.60 -15.71
C THR A 227 -19.37 12.18 -17.03
N ALA A 228 -19.15 13.48 -17.29
CA ALA A 228 -19.47 14.11 -18.56
C ALA A 228 -18.69 13.48 -19.73
N ALA A 229 -17.37 13.32 -19.63
CA ALA A 229 -16.56 12.68 -20.67
C ALA A 229 -16.97 11.21 -20.93
N HIS A 230 -17.35 10.48 -19.88
CA HIS A 230 -17.86 9.12 -19.99
C HIS A 230 -19.24 9.09 -20.70
N LEU A 231 -20.14 9.99 -20.34
CA LEU A 231 -21.46 10.15 -20.97
C LEU A 231 -21.34 10.59 -22.44
N THR A 232 -20.44 11.52 -22.77
CA THR A 232 -20.17 11.94 -24.15
C THR A 232 -19.62 10.80 -24.99
N ARG A 233 -18.75 9.94 -24.44
CA ARG A 233 -18.30 8.72 -25.12
C ARG A 233 -19.42 7.72 -25.37
N MET A 234 -20.29 7.48 -24.38
CA MET A 234 -21.43 6.58 -24.55
C MET A 234 -22.42 7.10 -25.60
N ASN A 235 -22.75 8.40 -25.57
CA ASN A 235 -23.67 9.03 -26.52
C ASN A 235 -23.07 9.16 -27.93
N GLY A 236 -21.75 9.41 -28.05
CA GLY A 236 -21.05 9.46 -29.34
C GLY A 236 -20.95 8.10 -30.04
N GLY A 237 -20.87 7.00 -29.28
CA GLY A 237 -20.92 5.63 -29.81
C GLY A 237 -22.31 5.24 -30.35
N THR A 238 -23.38 5.76 -29.74
CA THR A 238 -24.76 5.51 -30.20
C THR A 238 -25.03 6.17 -31.54
N GLY A 239 -24.51 7.38 -31.76
CA GLY A 239 -24.63 8.11 -33.03
C GLY A 239 -23.93 7.43 -34.20
N GLN A 240 -22.76 6.82 -33.98
CA GLN A 240 -22.07 6.05 -35.03
C GLN A 240 -22.79 4.74 -35.38
N GLN A 241 -23.35 4.02 -34.40
CA GLN A 241 -24.14 2.81 -34.66
C GLN A 241 -25.45 3.10 -35.40
N GLN A 242 -26.14 4.20 -35.08
CA GLN A 242 -27.32 4.64 -35.85
C GLN A 242 -26.94 5.05 -37.27
N ALA A 243 -25.88 5.84 -37.47
CA ALA A 243 -25.41 6.23 -38.80
C ALA A 243 -24.99 5.03 -39.67
N GLN A 244 -24.35 4.02 -39.08
CA GLN A 244 -23.98 2.78 -39.79
C GLN A 244 -25.20 1.93 -40.16
N ARG A 245 -26.23 1.85 -39.30
CA ARG A 245 -27.50 1.17 -39.60
C ARG A 245 -28.26 1.86 -40.73
N THR A 246 -28.34 3.20 -40.73
CA THR A 246 -29.02 3.97 -41.79
C THR A 246 -28.29 3.84 -43.13
N ARG A 247 -26.96 3.79 -43.13
CA ARG A 247 -26.13 3.63 -44.34
C ARG A 247 -26.20 2.21 -44.93
N LYS A 248 -26.32 1.16 -44.10
CA LYS A 248 -26.58 -0.21 -44.56
C LYS A 248 -27.99 -0.35 -45.16
N LYS A 249 -29.00 0.28 -44.56
CA LYS A 249 -30.39 0.24 -45.06
C LYS A 249 -30.56 0.88 -46.43
N ARG A 250 -29.77 1.92 -46.75
CA ARG A 250 -29.74 2.58 -48.08
C ARG A 250 -28.96 1.83 -49.16
N ARG A 251 -28.09 0.87 -48.82
CA ARG A 251 -27.31 0.08 -49.79
C ARG A 251 -27.94 -1.26 -50.16
N GLY A 252 -29.00 -1.67 -49.46
CA GLY A 252 -29.71 -2.92 -49.72
C GLY A 252 -31.03 -2.78 -50.49
N SER A 253 -31.34 -1.61 -51.06
CA SER A 253 -32.53 -1.40 -51.90
C SER A 253 -32.12 -0.94 -53.31
N ARG A 254 -31.49 -1.84 -54.05
CA ARG A 254 -31.49 -1.85 -55.51
C ARG A 254 -31.52 -3.28 -55.98
#